data_AF-N8QX43-F1
#
_entry.id   AF-N8QX43-F1
#
_cell.length_a   1.000
_cell.length_b   1.000
_cell.length_c   1.000
_cell.angle_alpha   90.00
_cell.angle_beta   90.00
_cell.angle_gamma   90.00
#
_symmetry.space_group_name_H-M   'P 1'
#
loop_
_entity.id
_entity.type
_entity.pdbx_description
1 polymer ?
#
loop_
_entity_poly.entity_id
_entity_poly.type
_entity_poly.pdbx_seq_one_letter_code
_entity_poly.pdbx_strand_id
1 'polypeptide(L)' 'MLGFMYYLQLLGYVIVRQGMDQAMFLTKHYAVPVAWRRITIDYHNRLNKPAQQLYKEFVEWTKEEYLRA' A
#
# COMPACT_ATOMS: atom_id res chain seq x y z
N MET A 1 3.88 10.85 2.72
CA MET A 1 3.99 10.04 1.48
C MET A 1 5.14 9.04 1.54
N LEU A 2 6.38 9.44 1.91
CA LEU A 2 7.54 8.53 2.03
C LEU A 2 7.31 7.33 2.99
N GLY A 3 6.78 7.56 4.20
CA GLY A 3 6.54 6.48 5.17
C GLY A 3 5.53 5.42 4.70
N PHE A 4 4.49 5.83 3.97
CA PHE A 4 3.48 4.91 3.41
C PHE A 4 4.05 4.05 2.29
N MET A 5 4.89 4.63 1.42
CA MET A 5 5.59 3.87 0.37
C MET A 5 6.54 2.83 0.95
N TYR A 6 7.27 3.19 2.00
CA TYR A 6 8.15 2.27 2.71
C TYR A 6 7.38 1.11 3.35
N TYR A 7 6.25 1.41 4.00
CA TYR A 7 5.36 0.37 4.55
C TYR A 7 4.86 -0.61 3.49
N LEU A 8 4.45 -0.11 2.32
CA LEU A 8 4.04 -0.97 1.20
C LEU A 8 5.19 -1.85 0.70
N GLN A 9 6.43 -1.34 0.66
CA GLN A 9 7.60 -2.15 0.32
C GLN A 9 7.86 -3.26 1.35
N LEU A 10 7.70 -2.99 2.65
CA LEU A 10 7.81 -4.01 3.71
C LEU A 10 6.77 -5.12 3.55
N LEU A 11 5.57 -4.77 3.10
CA LEU A 11 4.51 -5.73 2.75
C LEU A 11 4.74 -6.41 1.38
N GLY A 12 5.90 -6.24 0.75
CA GLY A 12 6.23 -6.89 -0.52
C GLY A 12 5.47 -6.33 -1.74
N TYR A 13 4.93 -5.12 -1.66
CA TYR A 13 4.41 -4.41 -2.83
C TYR A 13 5.54 -3.80 -3.64
N VAL A 14 5.49 -3.99 -4.96
CA VAL A 14 6.41 -3.40 -5.93
C VAL A 14 5.71 -2.22 -6.60
N ILE A 15 6.35 -1.04 -6.57
CA ILE A 15 5.88 0.14 -7.29
C ILE A 15 6.18 -0.05 -8.78
N VAL A 16 5.14 -0.04 -9.61
CA VAL A 16 5.28 -0.20 -11.07
C VAL A 16 5.17 1.13 -11.79
N ARG A 17 4.33 2.03 -11.26
CA ARG A 17 4.18 3.38 -11.81
C ARG A 17 3.82 4.33 -10.68
N GLN A 18 4.54 5.44 -10.59
CA GLN A 18 4.25 6.51 -9.66
C GLN A 18 3.98 7.79 -10.45
N GLY A 19 2.78 8.33 -10.31
CA GLY A 19 2.40 9.64 -10.80
C GLY A 19 2.05 10.57 -9.65
N MET A 20 1.75 11.83 -9.96
CA MET A 20 1.35 12.82 -8.95
C MET A 20 0.01 12.46 -8.30
N ASP A 21 -0.92 11.89 -9.08
CA ASP A 21 -2.31 11.65 -8.67
C ASP A 21 -2.63 10.19 -8.41
N GLN A 22 -1.78 9.28 -8.89
CA GLN A 22 -1.99 7.85 -8.78
C GLN A 22 -0.67 7.09 -8.65
N ALA A 23 -0.70 5.98 -7.94
CA ALA A 23 0.37 5.00 -7.94
C ALA A 23 -0.17 3.59 -8.18
N MET A 24 0.56 2.84 -8.98
CA MET A 24 0.25 1.47 -9.34
C MET A 24 1.27 0.54 -8.69
N PHE A 25 0.75 -0.45 -7.98
CA PHE A 25 1.52 -1.43 -7.23
C PHE A 25 1.18 -2.83 -7.71
N LEU A 26 2.17 -3.72 -7.68
CA LEU A 26 1.99 -5.16 -7.82
C LEU A 26 2.35 -5.84 -6.52
N THR A 27 1.56 -6.85 -6.13
CA THR A 27 1.88 -7.69 -4.98
C THR A 27 1.61 -9.15 -5.29
N LYS A 28 2.31 -10.04 -4.58
CA LYS A 28 2.08 -11.49 -4.59
C LYS A 28 1.33 -11.97 -3.33
N HIS A 29 0.75 -11.06 -2.54
CA HIS A 29 0.33 -11.31 -1.15
C HIS A 29 -0.80 -12.33 -0.90
N TYR A 30 -1.33 -13.02 -1.92
CA TYR A 30 -2.38 -14.00 -1.71
C TYR A 30 -1.85 -15.40 -1.95
N ALA A 31 -2.44 -16.38 -1.24
CA ALA A 31 -2.15 -17.82 -1.25
C ALA A 31 -2.13 -18.51 -2.63
N VAL A 32 -2.21 -17.75 -3.72
CA VAL A 32 -2.11 -18.19 -5.10
C VAL A 32 -0.70 -17.81 -5.61
N PRO A 33 0.25 -18.76 -5.69
CA PRO A 33 1.67 -18.48 -5.90
C PRO A 33 2.06 -17.93 -7.29
N VAL A 34 1.09 -17.60 -8.17
CA VAL A 34 1.36 -17.37 -9.60
C VAL A 34 0.84 -16.03 -10.12
N ALA A 35 -0.11 -15.37 -9.45
CA ALA A 35 -0.74 -14.15 -9.98
C ALA A 35 -0.26 -12.89 -9.27
N TRP A 36 0.47 -12.03 -9.99
CA TRP A 36 0.69 -10.66 -9.57
C TRP A 36 -0.63 -9.90 -9.56
N ARG A 37 -1.04 -9.40 -8.39
CA ARG A 37 -2.23 -8.57 -8.27
C ARG A 37 -1.87 -7.10 -8.43
N ARG A 38 -2.52 -6.43 -9.39
CA ARG A 38 -2.39 -4.99 -9.62
C ARG A 38 -3.35 -4.22 -8.72
N ILE A 39 -2.80 -3.29 -7.93
CA ILE A 39 -3.57 -2.32 -7.15
C ILE A 39 -3.21 -0.94 -7.66
N THR A 40 -4.23 -0.17 -8.02
CA THR A 40 -4.06 1.26 -8.31
C THR A 40 -4.59 2.04 -7.12
N ILE A 41 -3.73 2.87 -6.53
CA ILE A 41 -4.11 3.87 -5.53
C ILE A 41 -4.26 5.17 -6.28
N ASP A 42 -5.44 5.74 -6.23
CA ASP A 42 -5.73 7.10 -6.69
C ASP A 42 -5.81 7.96 -5.43
N TYR A 43 -4.96 8.99 -5.36
CA TYR A 43 -4.82 9.83 -4.18
C TYR A 43 -5.99 10.79 -3.97
N HIS A 44 -6.73 11.11 -5.04
CA HIS A 44 -7.88 12.01 -4.99
C HIS A 44 -9.20 11.25 -4.81
N ASN A 45 -9.23 9.99 -5.23
CA ASN A 45 -10.42 9.15 -5.13
C ASN A 45 -10.56 8.52 -3.74
N ARG A 46 -11.30 9.21 -2.87
CA ARG A 46 -11.66 8.74 -1.52
C ARG A 46 -12.53 7.47 -1.52
N LEU A 47 -13.08 7.01 -2.65
CA LEU A 47 -13.91 5.80 -2.72
C LEU A 47 -13.11 4.53 -3.08
N ASN A 48 -11.80 4.65 -3.28
CA ASN A 48 -10.92 3.51 -3.54
C ASN A 48 -10.72 2.68 -2.26
N LYS A 49 -11.68 1.78 -1.98
CA LYS A 49 -11.72 0.93 -0.78
C LYS A 49 -10.39 0.19 -0.51
N PRO A 50 -9.72 -0.42 -1.51
CA PRO A 50 -8.40 -1.04 -1.29
C PRO A 50 -7.33 -0.06 -0.77
N ALA A 51 -7.26 1.15 -1.33
CA ALA A 51 -6.30 2.16 -0.90
C ALA A 51 -6.60 2.66 0.52
N GLN A 52 -7.87 2.87 0.85
CA GLN A 52 -8.27 3.27 2.21
C GLN A 52 -7.93 2.20 3.25
N GLN A 53 -8.15 0.93 2.92
CA GLN A 53 -7.82 -0.16 3.83
C GLN A 53 -6.31 -0.23 4.09
N LEU A 54 -5.49 -0.20 3.03
CA LEU A 54 -4.03 -0.18 3.17
C LEU A 54 -3.52 1.03 3.96
N TYR A 55 -4.15 2.20 3.77
CA TYR A 55 -3.79 3.39 4.54
C TYR A 55 -4.17 3.28 6.03
N LYS A 56 -5.33 2.67 6.35
CA LYS A 56 -5.71 2.40 7.73
C LYS A 56 -4.75 1.41 8.39
N GLU A 57 -4.39 0.33 7.70
CA GLU A 57 -3.42 -0.66 8.17
C GLU A 57 -2.05 -0.01 8.43
N PHE A 58 -1.61 0.90 7.54
CA PHE A 58 -0.41 1.71 7.75
C PHE A 58 -0.49 2.58 9.01
N VAL A 59 -1.61 3.31 9.21
CA VAL A 59 -1.78 4.19 10.38
C VAL A 59 -1.73 3.39 11.69
N GLU A 60 -2.42 2.25 11.75
CA GLU A 60 -2.37 1.37 12.93
C GLU A 60 -0.96 0.81 13.15
N TRP A 61 -0.29 0.33 12.10
CA TRP A 61 1.09 -0.13 12.19
C TRP A 61 2.03 0.96 12.73
N THR A 62 1.92 2.21 12.27
CA THR A 62 2.75 3.31 12.78
C THR A 62 2.49 3.64 14.25
N LYS A 63 1.25 3.49 14.74
CA LYS A 63 0.94 3.67 16.16
C LYS A 63 1.57 2.58 17.01
N GLU A 64 1.47 1.33 16.56
CA GLU A 64 2.10 0.20 17.25
C GLU A 64 3.63 0.34 17.28
N GLU A 65 4.24 0.73 16.17
CA GLU A 65 5.68 0.92 16.09
C GLU A 65 6.16 2.10 16.96
N TYR A 66 5.39 3.20 17.00
CA TYR A 66 5.68 4.33 17.88
C TYR A 66 5.56 3.96 19.37
N LEU A 67 4.63 3.08 19.75
CA LEU A 67 4.49 2.59 21.12
C LEU A 67 5.58 1.57 21.52
N ARG A 68 6.29 0.99 20.55
CA ARG A 68 7.42 0.07 20.77
C ARG A 68 8.77 0.78 20.89
N ALA A 69 8.88 2.02 20.41
CA ALA A 69 10.08 2.85 20.45
C ALA A 69 10.16 3.65 21.75
#